data_AF-A0A251PJV0-F1
#
_entry.id   AF-A0A251PJV0-F1
#
_cell.length_a   1.000
_cell.length_b   1.000
_cell.length_c   1.000
_cell.angle_alpha   90.00
_cell.angle_beta   90.00
_cell.angle_gamma   90.00
#
_symmetry.space_group_name_H-M   'P 1'
#
loop_
_entity.id
_entity.type
_entity.pdbx_description
1 polymer ?
#
loop_
_entity_poly.entity_id
_entity_poly.type
_entity_poly.pdbx_seq_one_letter_code
_entity_poly.pdbx_strand_id
1 'polypeptide(L)'
;MSWAKSGVLTTVVDDFTNVGGSEEELVNLIQLIEKWDVNVNVDCCSEHVEIIFSALKNTINELGVKTRQGRSVTSDIIETWLDLLESGLKEAEWLRNKSVPTMEEYMTNGYISIGIGPIVLPALYFVGHDLSEEVVGSSELHELYSLMSTCGRLLNDIQGFKRDSAEGKLNALSLTMIHGNGVVTEEEAINEINSIIKNDGFSAHEVMQSVNAVTEEPIILSELRVKSPTYVGATSIKEKSRSPVLSSLHINHLGERRPNESLGVRFYHKRPQCN
;
A
#
# COMPACT_ATOMS: atom_id res chain seq x y z
N MET A 1 -0.04 -4.89 -13.55
CA MET A 1 0.91 -5.76 -12.81
C MET A 1 1.73 -4.99 -11.81
N SER A 2 2.40 -3.88 -12.20
CA SER A 2 3.15 -3.00 -11.27
C SER A 2 2.32 -2.56 -10.05
N TRP A 3 1.21 -1.85 -10.30
CA TRP A 3 0.29 -1.35 -9.27
C TRP A 3 -0.10 -2.40 -8.21
N ALA A 4 -0.61 -3.57 -8.63
CA ALA A 4 -1.08 -4.60 -7.71
C ALA A 4 0.05 -5.23 -6.88
N LYS A 5 1.23 -5.44 -7.48
CA LYS A 5 2.40 -5.97 -6.76
C LYS A 5 2.88 -4.99 -5.70
N SER A 6 3.04 -3.72 -6.09
CA SER A 6 3.41 -2.66 -5.15
C SER A 6 2.38 -2.51 -4.05
N GLY A 7 1.09 -2.46 -4.36
CA GLY A 7 0.03 -2.30 -3.37
C GLY A 7 0.05 -3.38 -2.29
N VAL A 8 0.18 -4.66 -2.69
CA VAL A 8 0.27 -5.76 -1.70
C VAL A 8 1.55 -5.70 -0.88
N LEU A 9 2.68 -5.32 -1.47
CA LEU A 9 3.91 -5.15 -0.70
C LEU A 9 3.83 -3.96 0.25
N THR A 10 3.17 -2.87 -0.14
CA THR A 10 2.95 -1.71 0.73
C THR A 10 2.17 -2.12 1.96
N THR A 11 1.11 -2.95 1.82
CA THR A 11 0.36 -3.43 3.00
C THR A 11 1.21 -4.33 3.90
N VAL A 12 2.09 -5.17 3.32
CA VAL A 12 2.99 -6.02 4.11
C VAL A 12 4.02 -5.17 4.86
N VAL A 13 4.57 -4.14 4.21
CA VAL A 13 5.49 -3.19 4.84
C VAL A 13 4.79 -2.39 5.93
N ASP A 14 3.55 -1.92 5.69
CA ASP A 14 2.75 -1.19 6.68
C ASP A 14 2.46 -2.04 7.93
N ASP A 15 2.05 -3.30 7.77
CA ASP A 15 1.85 -4.21 8.90
C ASP A 15 3.17 -4.47 9.65
N PHE A 16 4.28 -4.61 8.93
CA PHE A 16 5.60 -4.83 9.50
C PHE A 16 6.09 -3.61 10.29
N THR A 17 5.94 -2.39 9.78
CA THR A 17 6.36 -1.17 10.49
C THR A 17 5.48 -0.87 11.70
N ASN A 18 4.18 -1.16 11.61
CA ASN A 18 3.21 -0.76 12.64
C ASN A 18 2.99 -1.76 13.76
N VAL A 19 3.13 -3.06 13.49
CA VAL A 19 2.72 -4.13 14.43
C VAL A 19 3.72 -5.29 14.46
N GLY A 20 4.17 -5.74 13.28
CA GLY A 20 4.84 -7.03 13.12
C GLY A 20 6.35 -7.04 13.40
N GLY A 21 7.03 -5.92 13.14
CA GLY A 21 8.48 -5.80 13.22
C GLY A 21 8.94 -5.03 14.46
N SER A 22 10.15 -5.36 14.92
CA SER A 22 10.88 -4.56 15.90
C SER A 22 11.60 -3.37 15.24
N GLU A 23 12.00 -2.38 16.05
CA GLU A 23 12.80 -1.25 15.58
C GLU A 23 14.14 -1.70 14.97
N GLU A 24 14.80 -2.71 15.59
CA GLU A 24 16.03 -3.29 15.06
C GLU A 24 15.81 -3.90 13.66
N GLU A 25 14.72 -4.64 13.47
CA GLU A 25 14.36 -5.23 12.19
C GLU A 25 14.02 -4.18 11.13
N LEU A 26 13.31 -3.12 11.51
CA LEU A 26 12.99 -2.01 10.59
C LEU A 26 14.25 -1.25 10.16
N VAL A 27 15.14 -0.94 11.12
CA VAL A 27 16.44 -0.31 10.81
C VAL A 27 17.30 -1.19 9.92
N ASN A 28 17.33 -2.50 10.17
CA ASN A 28 18.04 -3.44 9.31
C ASN A 28 17.44 -3.46 7.89
N LEU A 29 16.10 -3.50 7.76
CA LEU A 29 15.43 -3.46 6.46
C LEU A 29 15.77 -2.18 5.67
N ILE A 30 15.75 -1.01 6.31
CA ILE A 30 16.16 0.28 5.71
C ILE A 30 17.59 0.18 5.18
N GLN A 31 18.53 -0.29 6.00
CA GLN A 31 19.94 -0.42 5.62
C GLN A 31 20.14 -1.39 4.44
N LEU A 32 19.35 -2.47 4.36
CA LEU A 32 19.42 -3.42 3.26
C LEU A 32 18.92 -2.80 1.94
N ILE A 33 17.85 -2.00 2.00
CA ILE A 33 17.31 -1.28 0.84
C ILE A 33 18.30 -0.19 0.38
N GLU A 34 18.85 0.59 1.31
CA GLU A 34 19.83 1.65 1.04
C GLU A 34 21.11 1.10 0.38
N LYS A 35 21.67 0.02 0.92
CA LYS A 35 22.88 -0.63 0.36
C LYS A 35 22.60 -1.35 -0.94
N TRP A 36 21.40 -1.94 -1.05
CA TRP A 36 20.87 -2.73 -2.17
C TRP A 36 21.65 -4.02 -2.52
N ASP A 37 22.96 -3.93 -2.73
CA ASP A 37 23.85 -5.05 -3.03
C ASP A 37 24.39 -5.71 -1.76
N VAL A 38 23.52 -6.52 -1.15
CA VAL A 38 23.75 -7.20 0.14
C VAL A 38 23.62 -8.72 -0.01
N ASN A 39 24.29 -9.46 0.87
CA ASN A 39 24.15 -10.90 1.01
C ASN A 39 23.04 -11.20 2.02
N VAL A 40 21.86 -11.53 1.50
CA VAL A 40 20.64 -11.79 2.30
C VAL A 40 20.87 -12.79 3.43
N ASN A 41 21.67 -13.84 3.22
CA ASN A 41 21.93 -14.89 4.21
C ASN A 41 22.83 -14.44 5.38
N VAL A 42 23.46 -13.27 5.27
CA VAL A 42 24.43 -12.75 6.25
C VAL A 42 23.98 -11.41 6.82
N ASP A 43 23.40 -10.55 5.99
CA ASP A 43 23.11 -9.15 6.35
C ASP A 43 21.71 -8.95 6.97
N CYS A 44 20.80 -9.91 6.83
CA CYS A 44 19.47 -9.86 7.45
C CYS A 44 19.53 -10.26 8.93
N CYS A 45 18.91 -9.48 9.81
CA CYS A 45 18.90 -9.76 11.25
C CYS A 45 17.83 -10.78 11.68
N SER A 46 16.84 -11.06 10.82
CA SER A 46 15.79 -12.05 11.09
C SER A 46 15.22 -12.67 9.80
N GLU A 47 14.53 -13.81 9.94
CA GLU A 47 13.80 -14.47 8.84
C GLU A 47 12.69 -13.55 8.29
N HIS A 48 12.05 -12.73 9.14
CA HIS A 48 11.04 -11.77 8.70
C HIS A 48 11.63 -10.71 7.76
N VAL A 49 12.78 -10.13 8.16
CA VAL A 49 13.48 -9.13 7.33
C VAL A 49 13.95 -9.75 6.03
N GLU A 50 14.51 -10.96 6.07
CA GLU A 50 14.91 -11.71 4.87
C GLU A 50 13.75 -11.88 3.89
N ILE A 51 12.57 -12.30 4.38
CA ILE A 51 11.38 -12.52 3.54
C ILE A 51 10.93 -11.21 2.89
N ILE A 52 10.79 -10.14 3.68
CA ILE A 52 10.29 -8.84 3.18
C ILE A 52 11.29 -8.22 2.21
N PHE A 53 12.57 -8.18 2.58
CA PHE A 53 13.64 -7.66 1.72
C PHE A 53 13.73 -8.42 0.40
N SER A 54 13.66 -9.75 0.43
CA SER A 54 13.68 -10.58 -0.78
C SER A 54 12.48 -10.30 -1.68
N ALA A 55 11.29 -10.12 -1.10
CA ALA A 55 10.08 -9.82 -1.86
C ALA A 55 10.15 -8.42 -2.51
N LEU A 56 10.64 -7.42 -1.78
CA LEU A 56 10.90 -6.07 -2.28
C LEU A 56 11.96 -6.12 -3.39
N LYS A 57 13.13 -6.69 -3.12
CA LYS A 57 14.25 -6.77 -4.07
C LYS A 57 13.85 -7.45 -5.38
N ASN A 58 13.13 -8.57 -5.30
CA ASN A 58 12.66 -9.27 -6.50
C ASN A 58 11.66 -8.44 -7.30
N THR A 59 10.70 -7.81 -6.63
CA THR A 59 9.68 -6.99 -7.29
C THR A 59 10.28 -5.74 -7.91
N ILE A 60 11.12 -5.01 -7.18
CA ILE A 60 11.79 -3.81 -7.65
C ILE A 60 12.70 -4.12 -8.84
N ASN A 61 13.49 -5.20 -8.80
CA ASN A 61 14.30 -5.60 -9.96
C ASN A 61 13.43 -5.99 -11.16
N GLU A 62 12.32 -6.69 -10.94
CA GLU A 62 11.40 -7.04 -12.01
C GLU A 62 10.80 -5.79 -12.67
N LEU A 63 10.33 -4.83 -11.88
CA LEU A 63 9.72 -3.60 -12.37
C LEU A 63 10.76 -2.66 -12.98
N GLY A 64 11.89 -2.48 -12.30
CA GLY A 64 12.94 -1.54 -12.65
C GLY A 64 13.66 -1.89 -13.96
N VAL A 65 13.73 -3.19 -14.32
CA VAL A 65 14.35 -3.66 -15.56
C VAL A 65 13.34 -3.81 -16.72
N LYS A 66 12.10 -4.21 -16.44
CA LYS A 66 11.08 -4.48 -17.48
C LYS A 66 10.25 -3.24 -17.86
N THR A 67 10.78 -2.06 -17.63
CA THR A 67 10.08 -0.80 -17.95
C THR A 67 9.91 -0.65 -19.46
N ARG A 68 8.96 0.20 -19.86
CA ARG A 68 8.81 0.58 -21.27
C ARG A 68 9.77 1.70 -21.69
N GLN A 69 10.53 2.25 -20.75
CA GLN A 69 11.25 3.52 -20.86
C GLN A 69 12.57 3.43 -21.61
N GLY A 70 12.99 2.23 -22.04
CA GLY A 70 14.30 2.00 -22.65
C GLY A 70 15.50 2.21 -21.72
N ARG A 71 15.26 2.56 -20.44
CA ARG A 71 16.24 2.70 -19.36
C ARG A 71 15.78 1.95 -18.10
N SER A 72 16.74 1.62 -17.24
CA SER A 72 16.42 1.14 -15.90
C SER A 72 15.86 2.29 -15.07
N VAL A 73 14.81 2.02 -14.29
CA VAL A 73 14.24 2.95 -13.30
C VAL A 73 14.36 2.37 -11.88
N THR A 74 15.27 1.41 -11.71
CA THR A 74 15.42 0.66 -10.45
C THR A 74 15.75 1.59 -9.28
N SER A 75 16.62 2.60 -9.48
CA SER A 75 16.97 3.59 -8.45
C SER A 75 15.73 4.37 -8.01
N ASP A 76 14.98 4.90 -8.97
CA ASP A 76 13.74 5.66 -8.73
C ASP A 76 12.75 4.85 -7.88
N ILE A 77 12.63 3.54 -8.13
CA ILE A 77 11.74 2.67 -7.34
C ILE A 77 12.32 2.42 -5.93
N ILE A 78 13.63 2.16 -5.81
CA ILE A 78 14.29 1.97 -4.50
C ILE A 78 14.06 3.17 -3.60
N GLU A 79 14.25 4.38 -4.13
CA GLU A 79 14.06 5.65 -3.40
C GLU A 79 12.65 5.74 -2.82
N THR A 80 11.61 5.42 -3.60
CA THR A 80 10.22 5.45 -3.08
C THR A 80 9.97 4.48 -1.92
N TRP A 81 10.61 3.30 -1.93
CA TRP A 81 10.50 2.35 -0.82
C TRP A 81 11.29 2.78 0.40
N LEU A 82 12.45 3.40 0.19
CA LEU A 82 13.28 3.93 1.27
C LEU A 82 12.54 5.05 2.00
N ASP A 83 11.96 6.01 1.27
CA ASP A 83 11.14 7.09 1.82
C ASP A 83 9.97 6.55 2.66
N LEU A 84 9.28 5.50 2.17
CA LEU A 84 8.20 4.86 2.92
C LEU A 84 8.70 4.22 4.23
N LEU A 85 9.81 3.49 4.19
CA LEU A 85 10.34 2.81 5.38
C LEU A 85 10.86 3.81 6.42
N GLU A 86 11.56 4.86 5.98
CA GLU A 86 12.06 5.93 6.87
C GLU A 86 10.91 6.73 7.49
N SER A 87 9.87 7.04 6.72
CA SER A 87 8.67 7.71 7.25
C SER A 87 7.90 6.83 8.23
N GLY A 88 7.83 5.51 7.99
CA GLY A 88 7.26 4.55 8.94
C GLY A 88 8.08 4.43 10.23
N LEU A 89 9.41 4.43 10.14
CA LEU A 89 10.29 4.46 11.32
C LEU A 89 10.03 5.71 12.16
N LYS A 90 9.88 6.88 11.53
CA LYS A 90 9.59 8.13 12.22
C LYS A 90 8.25 8.10 12.97
N GLU A 91 7.20 7.48 12.40
CA GLU A 91 5.93 7.28 13.12
C GLU A 91 6.08 6.33 14.31
N ALA A 92 6.83 5.24 14.15
CA ALA A 92 7.14 4.31 15.23
C ALA A 92 7.91 5.00 16.37
N GLU A 93 8.83 5.92 16.04
CA GLU A 93 9.55 6.74 17.02
C GLU A 93 8.62 7.69 17.78
N TRP A 94 7.71 8.37 17.10
CA TRP A 94 6.72 9.23 17.76
C TRP A 94 5.86 8.45 18.75
N LEU A 95 5.36 7.28 18.34
CA LEU A 95 4.57 6.40 19.20
C LEU A 95 5.37 5.93 20.41
N ARG A 96 6.59 5.42 20.20
CA ARG A 96 7.46 4.89 21.25
C ARG A 96 7.84 5.95 22.27
N ASN A 97 8.24 7.12 21.80
CA ASN A 97 8.69 8.22 22.64
C ASN A 97 7.54 9.06 23.21
N LYS A 98 6.29 8.77 22.81
CA LYS A 98 5.10 9.58 23.12
C LYS A 98 5.28 11.04 22.73
N SER A 99 5.99 11.26 21.63
CA SER A 99 6.19 12.58 21.05
C SER A 99 4.90 13.02 20.37
N VAL A 100 4.49 14.26 20.60
CA VAL A 100 3.38 14.89 19.89
C VAL A 100 3.97 15.79 18.82
N PRO A 101 3.96 15.38 17.53
CA PRO A 101 4.46 16.23 16.45
C PRO A 101 3.50 17.41 16.22
N THR A 102 4.01 18.50 15.65
CA THR A 102 3.15 19.54 15.08
C THR A 102 2.36 18.99 13.88
N MET A 103 1.27 19.66 13.50
CA MET A 103 0.50 19.27 12.30
C MET A 103 1.37 19.32 11.03
N GLU A 104 2.26 20.32 10.92
CA GLU A 104 3.19 20.44 9.79
C GLU A 104 4.17 19.25 9.74
N GLU A 105 4.86 18.96 10.86
CA GLU A 105 5.78 17.81 10.93
C GLU A 105 5.08 16.49 10.65
N TYR A 106 3.86 16.31 11.18
CA TYR A 106 3.03 15.14 10.92
C TYR A 106 2.71 15.02 9.44
N MET A 107 2.21 16.09 8.80
CA MET A 107 1.79 16.03 7.40
C MET A 107 2.95 15.87 6.44
N THR A 108 4.11 16.48 6.70
CA THR A 108 5.33 16.27 5.88
C THR A 108 5.80 14.82 5.89
N ASN A 109 5.56 14.08 6.98
CA ASN A 109 5.80 12.64 7.03
C ASN A 109 4.63 11.82 6.48
N GLY A 110 3.41 12.25 6.84
CA GLY A 110 2.15 11.54 6.65
C GLY A 110 1.78 11.29 5.20
N TYR A 111 2.10 12.24 4.30
CA TYR A 111 1.86 12.05 2.86
C TYR A 111 2.81 11.01 2.24
N ILE A 112 3.94 10.72 2.87
CA ILE A 112 4.86 9.65 2.44
C ILE A 112 4.43 8.32 3.06
N SER A 113 4.20 8.31 4.37
CA SER A 113 3.90 7.10 5.15
C SER A 113 2.55 6.45 4.82
N ILE A 114 1.64 7.15 4.13
CA ILE A 114 0.42 6.55 3.58
C ILE A 114 0.71 5.50 2.48
N GLY A 115 1.94 5.45 1.96
CA GLY A 115 2.42 4.35 1.10
C GLY A 115 1.98 4.42 -0.37
N ILE A 116 1.46 5.56 -0.82
CA ILE A 116 1.00 5.74 -2.20
C ILE A 116 2.18 5.84 -3.19
N GLY A 117 3.32 6.38 -2.77
CA GLY A 117 4.52 6.58 -3.61
C GLY A 117 4.97 5.30 -4.34
N PRO A 118 5.30 4.21 -3.62
CA PRO A 118 5.70 2.94 -4.22
C PRO A 118 4.66 2.29 -5.15
N ILE A 119 3.40 2.72 -5.09
CA ILE A 119 2.30 2.19 -5.91
C ILE A 119 2.18 3.00 -7.21
N VAL A 120 2.05 4.31 -7.08
CA VAL A 120 1.70 5.19 -8.21
C VAL A 120 2.92 5.51 -9.06
N LEU A 121 4.03 5.94 -8.44
CA LEU A 121 5.19 6.43 -9.17
C LEU A 121 5.80 5.33 -10.06
N PRO A 122 6.00 4.08 -9.59
CA PRO A 122 6.46 3.01 -10.46
C PRO A 122 5.47 2.64 -11.56
N ALA A 123 4.15 2.83 -11.36
CA ALA A 123 3.15 2.52 -12.37
C ALA A 123 3.22 3.48 -13.57
N LEU A 124 3.63 4.73 -13.35
CA LEU A 124 3.80 5.75 -14.40
C LEU A 124 4.77 5.28 -15.50
N TYR A 125 5.83 4.53 -15.14
CA TYR A 125 6.79 4.00 -16.11
C TYR A 125 6.23 2.96 -17.09
N PHE A 126 5.00 2.49 -16.89
CA PHE A 126 4.36 1.47 -17.73
C PHE A 126 3.18 2.01 -18.54
N VAL A 127 2.78 3.26 -18.34
CA VAL A 127 1.63 3.90 -18.99
C VAL A 127 2.05 5.13 -19.80
N GLY A 128 1.33 5.43 -20.88
CA GLY A 128 1.54 6.64 -21.66
C GLY A 128 2.86 6.69 -22.45
N HIS A 129 3.45 7.88 -22.49
CA HIS A 129 4.71 8.19 -23.18
C HIS A 129 5.92 7.93 -22.27
N ASP A 130 7.11 7.91 -22.87
CA ASP A 130 8.35 7.82 -22.10
C ASP A 130 8.51 9.04 -21.19
N LEU A 131 8.80 8.79 -19.92
CA LEU A 131 9.06 9.75 -18.86
C LEU A 131 10.55 10.04 -18.80
N SER A 132 10.92 11.22 -19.30
CA SER A 132 12.28 11.74 -19.14
C SER A 132 12.62 11.93 -17.66
N GLU A 133 13.91 11.87 -17.33
CA GLU A 133 14.39 12.14 -15.96
C GLU A 133 14.00 13.54 -15.49
N GLU A 134 13.91 14.52 -16.40
CA GLU A 134 13.41 15.87 -16.11
C GLU A 134 11.94 15.88 -15.65
N VAL A 135 11.07 15.06 -16.28
CA VAL A 135 9.67 14.95 -15.86
C VAL A 135 9.55 14.25 -14.51
N VAL A 136 10.35 13.19 -14.29
CA VAL A 136 10.38 12.46 -13.01
C VAL A 136 10.82 13.37 -11.86
N GLY A 137 11.81 14.23 -12.09
CA GLY A 137 12.29 15.21 -11.13
C GLY A 137 11.53 16.55 -11.13
N SER A 138 10.42 16.67 -11.87
CA SER A 138 9.71 17.94 -12.01
C SER A 138 8.92 18.31 -10.74
N SER A 139 8.85 19.60 -10.45
CA SER A 139 8.03 20.14 -9.37
C SER A 139 6.55 19.79 -9.53
N GLU A 140 6.08 19.73 -10.77
CA GLU A 140 4.68 19.49 -11.12
C GLU A 140 4.26 18.06 -10.80
N LEU A 141 5.10 17.07 -11.11
CA LEU A 141 4.84 15.68 -10.73
C LEU A 141 4.87 15.50 -9.21
N HIS A 142 5.84 16.13 -8.55
CA HIS A 142 5.95 16.10 -7.10
C HIS A 142 4.73 16.76 -6.43
N GLU A 143 4.26 17.91 -6.92
CA GLU A 143 3.08 18.59 -6.41
C GLU A 143 1.84 17.71 -6.54
N LEU A 144 1.61 17.10 -7.71
CA LEU A 144 0.50 16.18 -7.92
C LEU A 144 0.55 14.97 -6.98
N TYR A 145 1.74 14.37 -6.81
CA TYR A 145 1.97 13.26 -5.88
C TYR A 145 1.69 13.67 -4.43
N SER A 146 2.19 14.83 -4.01
CA SER A 146 2.03 15.34 -2.64
C SER A 146 0.56 15.66 -2.33
N LEU A 147 -0.17 16.28 -3.26
CA LEU A 147 -1.60 16.58 -3.11
C LEU A 147 -2.43 15.30 -3.01
N MET A 148 -2.18 14.34 -3.90
CA MET A 148 -2.86 13.05 -3.87
C MET A 148 -2.63 12.32 -2.53
N SER A 149 -1.38 12.28 -2.09
CA SER A 149 -1.03 11.53 -0.89
C SER A 149 -1.45 12.24 0.38
N THR A 150 -1.48 13.57 0.39
CA THR A 150 -2.07 14.38 1.46
C THR A 150 -3.55 14.10 1.60
N CYS A 151 -4.30 14.09 0.49
CA CYS A 151 -5.72 13.73 0.51
C CYS A 151 -5.91 12.30 1.03
N GLY A 152 -5.14 11.35 0.50
CA GLY A 152 -5.17 9.95 0.94
C GLY A 152 -4.91 9.80 2.44
N ARG A 153 -3.90 10.49 2.96
CA ARG A 153 -3.55 10.52 4.40
C ARG A 153 -4.71 11.07 5.22
N LEU A 154 -5.23 12.24 4.90
CA LEU A 154 -6.30 12.87 5.68
C LEU A 154 -7.58 12.02 5.71
N LEU A 155 -7.94 11.39 4.60
CA LEU A 155 -9.08 10.47 4.53
C LEU A 155 -8.85 9.20 5.32
N ASN A 156 -7.62 8.66 5.27
CA ASN A 156 -7.23 7.51 6.06
C ASN A 156 -7.35 7.82 7.55
N ASP A 157 -6.88 8.99 7.98
CA ASP A 157 -6.91 9.41 9.38
C ASP A 157 -8.34 9.62 9.90
N ILE A 158 -9.23 10.21 9.09
CA ILE A 158 -10.66 10.33 9.45
C ILE A 158 -11.28 8.95 9.64
N GLN A 159 -11.05 8.02 8.71
CA GLN A 159 -11.64 6.67 8.76
C GLN A 159 -10.99 5.78 9.84
N GLY A 160 -9.69 5.94 10.05
CA GLY A 160 -8.85 5.17 10.96
C GLY A 160 -8.90 5.66 12.41
N PHE A 161 -9.39 6.87 12.66
CA PHE A 161 -9.30 7.56 13.94
C PHE A 161 -9.59 6.69 15.17
N LYS A 162 -10.71 5.95 15.16
CA LYS A 162 -11.11 5.13 16.31
C LYS A 162 -10.15 3.97 16.57
N ARG A 163 -9.62 3.35 15.51
CA ARG A 163 -8.63 2.27 15.60
C ARG A 163 -7.30 2.85 16.09
N ASP A 164 -6.82 3.90 15.45
CA ASP A 164 -5.51 4.49 15.74
C ASP A 164 -5.48 5.02 17.19
N SER A 165 -6.56 5.66 17.63
CA SER A 165 -6.73 6.11 19.03
C SER A 165 -6.70 4.96 20.04
N ALA A 166 -7.27 3.81 19.70
CA ALA A 166 -7.25 2.63 20.57
C ALA A 166 -5.84 2.03 20.70
N GLU A 167 -4.99 2.22 19.70
CA GLU A 167 -3.57 1.83 19.68
C GLU A 167 -2.65 2.92 20.27
N GLY A 168 -3.19 4.09 20.61
CA GLY A 168 -2.42 5.25 21.10
C GLY A 168 -1.63 5.96 20.00
N LYS A 169 -1.92 5.68 18.73
CA LYS A 169 -1.30 6.35 17.58
C LYS A 169 -1.92 7.72 17.35
N LEU A 170 -1.06 8.70 17.09
CA LEU A 170 -1.47 10.04 16.70
C LEU A 170 -1.68 10.10 15.19
N ASN A 171 -2.78 10.72 14.79
CA ASN A 171 -3.11 11.05 13.41
C ASN A 171 -3.61 12.49 13.29
N ALA A 172 -3.87 12.99 12.08
CA ALA A 172 -4.29 14.38 11.88
C ALA A 172 -5.46 14.78 12.77
N LEU A 173 -6.49 13.93 12.90
CA LEU A 173 -7.67 14.24 13.71
C LEU A 173 -7.32 14.40 15.20
N SER A 174 -6.52 13.47 15.74
CA SER A 174 -6.06 13.55 17.12
C SER A 174 -5.21 14.80 17.37
N LEU A 175 -4.34 15.17 16.42
CA LEU A 175 -3.46 16.32 16.53
C LEU A 175 -4.24 17.63 16.47
N THR A 176 -5.27 17.74 15.62
CA THR A 176 -6.17 18.91 15.59
C THR A 176 -6.83 19.11 16.95
N MET A 177 -7.33 18.04 17.59
CA MET A 177 -7.96 18.14 18.91
C MET A 177 -6.97 18.47 20.03
N ILE A 178 -5.77 17.87 20.01
CA ILE A 178 -4.71 18.12 20.99
C ILE A 178 -4.25 19.58 20.92
N HIS A 179 -3.95 20.09 19.72
CA HIS A 179 -3.50 21.47 19.52
C HIS A 179 -4.63 22.49 19.64
N GLY A 180 -5.88 22.05 19.53
CA GLY A 180 -7.07 22.83 19.85
C GLY A 180 -7.30 23.06 21.35
N ASN A 181 -6.39 22.60 22.23
CA ASN A 181 -6.43 22.77 23.68
C ASN A 181 -7.76 22.30 24.32
N GLY A 182 -8.38 21.26 23.77
CA GLY A 182 -9.65 20.72 24.27
C GLY A 182 -10.90 21.54 23.92
N VAL A 183 -10.77 22.57 23.07
CA VAL A 183 -11.90 23.34 22.53
C VAL A 183 -12.51 22.63 21.33
N VAL A 184 -11.68 21.99 20.52
CA VAL A 184 -12.08 21.36 19.26
C VAL A 184 -12.63 19.96 19.52
N THR A 185 -13.87 19.73 19.09
CA THR A 185 -14.53 18.42 19.11
C THR A 185 -14.10 17.55 17.92
N GLU A 186 -14.34 16.24 18.01
CA GLU A 186 -14.09 15.30 16.89
C GLU A 186 -14.82 15.75 15.61
N GLU A 187 -16.08 16.19 15.73
CA GLU A 187 -16.88 16.65 14.59
C GLU A 187 -16.30 17.93 13.96
N GLU A 188 -15.86 18.89 14.78
CA GLU A 188 -15.21 20.12 14.29
C GLU A 188 -13.88 19.80 13.60
N ALA A 189 -13.06 18.91 14.17
CA ALA A 189 -11.81 18.47 13.55
C ALA A 189 -12.05 17.75 12.22
N ILE A 190 -13.09 16.90 12.12
CA ILE A 190 -13.49 16.25 10.86
C ILE A 190 -13.90 17.31 9.83
N ASN A 191 -14.65 18.33 10.24
CA ASN A 191 -15.10 19.39 9.34
C ASN A 191 -13.94 20.25 8.85
N GLU A 192 -12.97 20.56 9.71
CA GLU A 192 -11.75 21.29 9.36
C GLU A 192 -10.92 20.51 8.32
N ILE A 193 -10.63 19.24 8.59
CA ILE A 193 -9.88 18.38 7.66
C ILE A 193 -10.63 18.23 6.32
N ASN A 194 -11.94 18.01 6.35
CA ASN A 194 -12.74 17.97 5.13
C ASN A 194 -12.73 19.29 4.35
N SER A 195 -12.59 20.43 5.03
CA SER A 195 -12.43 21.72 4.36
C SER A 195 -11.08 21.83 3.67
N ILE A 196 -10.00 21.32 4.27
CA ILE A 196 -8.67 21.29 3.65
C ILE A 196 -8.73 20.47 2.35
N ILE A 197 -9.28 19.25 2.43
CA ILE A 197 -9.46 18.36 1.27
C ILE A 197 -10.26 19.03 0.13
N LYS A 198 -11.30 19.81 0.47
CA LYS A 198 -12.13 20.51 -0.52
C LYS A 198 -11.46 21.75 -1.11
N ASN A 199 -10.68 22.48 -0.31
CA ASN A 199 -10.05 23.74 -0.72
C ASN A 199 -8.82 23.52 -1.61
N ASP A 200 -8.16 22.36 -1.51
CA ASP A 200 -7.01 22.01 -2.35
C ASP A 200 -7.39 21.69 -3.82
N GLY A 201 -8.66 21.82 -4.18
CA GLY A 201 -9.10 21.98 -5.57
C GLY A 201 -9.38 20.68 -6.34
N PHE A 202 -9.95 20.86 -7.54
CA PHE A 202 -10.52 19.87 -8.48
C PHE A 202 -9.75 18.52 -8.61
N SER A 203 -8.43 18.52 -8.44
CA SER A 203 -7.56 17.34 -8.44
C SER A 203 -7.88 16.36 -7.31
N ALA A 204 -8.27 16.86 -6.13
CA ALA A 204 -8.65 16.02 -5.00
C ALA A 204 -9.87 15.16 -5.32
N HIS A 205 -10.87 15.66 -6.08
CA HIS A 205 -12.08 14.87 -6.42
C HIS A 205 -11.79 13.74 -7.44
N GLU A 206 -10.99 14.00 -8.47
CA GLU A 206 -10.60 12.96 -9.46
C GLU A 206 -9.61 11.94 -8.86
N VAL A 207 -8.69 12.42 -8.02
CA VAL A 207 -7.81 11.57 -7.21
C VAL A 207 -8.62 10.77 -6.18
N MET A 208 -9.62 11.37 -5.54
CA MET A 208 -10.54 10.71 -4.59
C MET A 208 -11.30 9.57 -5.25
N GLN A 209 -11.78 9.75 -6.48
CA GLN A 209 -12.41 8.66 -7.24
C GLN A 209 -11.43 7.50 -7.48
N SER A 210 -10.17 7.82 -7.77
CA SER A 210 -9.12 6.82 -8.01
C SER A 210 -8.71 6.10 -6.71
N VAL A 211 -8.59 6.82 -5.59
CA VAL A 211 -8.28 6.25 -4.26
C VAL A 211 -9.46 5.42 -3.73
N ASN A 212 -10.70 5.88 -3.89
CA ASN A 212 -11.90 5.13 -3.50
C ASN A 212 -12.03 3.83 -4.32
N ALA A 213 -11.75 3.86 -5.62
CA ALA A 213 -11.75 2.65 -6.45
C ALA A 213 -10.73 1.59 -5.98
N VAL A 214 -9.63 2.00 -5.33
CA VAL A 214 -8.59 1.11 -4.81
C VAL A 214 -8.89 0.64 -3.38
N THR A 215 -9.66 1.42 -2.61
CA THR A 215 -9.99 1.12 -1.21
C THR A 215 -11.34 0.44 -1.03
N GLU A 216 -12.28 0.61 -1.97
CA GLU A 216 -13.61 -0.04 -1.95
C GLU A 216 -13.60 -1.46 -2.55
N GLU A 217 -12.71 -1.75 -3.51
CA GLU A 217 -12.57 -3.07 -4.14
C GLU A 217 -11.38 -3.82 -3.53
N PRO A 218 -11.59 -4.85 -2.68
CA PRO A 218 -10.49 -5.67 -2.21
C PRO A 218 -9.91 -6.40 -3.41
N ILE A 219 -8.66 -6.08 -3.77
CA ILE A 219 -7.85 -6.94 -4.63
C ILE A 219 -7.91 -8.33 -4.01
N ILE A 220 -8.58 -9.25 -4.71
CA ILE A 220 -8.82 -10.59 -4.18
C ILE A 220 -7.44 -11.26 -4.03
N LEU A 221 -6.97 -11.34 -2.79
CA LEU A 221 -5.71 -11.99 -2.37
C LEU A 221 -5.57 -13.44 -2.87
N SER A 222 -6.64 -14.05 -3.38
CA SER A 222 -6.60 -15.40 -3.96
C SER A 222 -5.83 -15.48 -5.29
N GLU A 223 -5.66 -14.36 -6.02
CA GLU A 223 -4.94 -14.35 -7.30
C GLU A 223 -3.41 -14.18 -7.16
N LEU A 224 -2.92 -13.77 -5.99
CA LEU A 224 -1.49 -13.56 -5.73
C LEU A 224 -0.83 -14.71 -4.95
N ARG A 225 -1.49 -15.88 -4.89
CA ARG A 225 -0.92 -17.08 -4.28
C ARG A 225 0.25 -17.59 -5.14
N VAL A 226 1.45 -17.06 -4.91
CA VAL A 226 2.71 -17.71 -5.25
C VAL A 226 2.65 -19.09 -4.61
N LYS A 227 2.61 -20.14 -5.42
CA LYS A 227 2.76 -21.51 -4.95
C LYS A 227 4.21 -21.70 -4.48
N SER A 228 4.52 -21.37 -3.23
CA SER A 228 5.69 -21.93 -2.54
C SER A 228 5.23 -23.10 -1.66
N PRO A 229 5.77 -24.32 -1.85
CA PRO A 229 5.39 -25.47 -1.07
C PRO A 229 6.36 -25.66 0.10
N THR A 230 6.11 -25.00 1.24
CA THR A 230 6.48 -25.47 2.60
C THR A 230 6.25 -24.37 3.64
N TYR A 231 5.09 -24.39 4.29
CA TYR A 231 4.96 -24.00 5.70
C TYR A 231 3.75 -24.77 6.26
N VAL A 232 4.04 -25.97 6.75
CA VAL A 232 3.11 -26.77 7.57
C VAL A 232 3.62 -26.66 8.98
N GLY A 233 3.04 -25.78 9.79
CA GLY A 233 3.41 -25.69 11.20
C GLY A 233 3.12 -24.34 11.86
N ALA A 234 1.85 -23.95 11.95
CA ALA A 234 1.37 -23.04 13.00
C ALA A 234 -0.18 -23.08 13.08
N THR A 235 -0.74 -24.27 13.23
CA THR A 235 -2.09 -24.42 13.76
C THR A 235 -2.03 -24.12 15.25
N SER A 236 -2.70 -23.04 15.66
CA SER A 236 -3.06 -22.65 17.05
C SER A 236 -2.51 -21.30 17.50
N ILE A 237 -2.87 -20.23 16.79
CA ILE A 237 -3.24 -18.97 17.46
C ILE A 237 -4.69 -18.71 17.10
N LYS A 238 -5.54 -18.84 18.13
CA LYS A 238 -6.99 -18.74 18.11
C LYS A 238 -7.46 -17.45 17.42
N GLU A 239 -8.18 -17.58 16.31
CA GLU A 239 -9.59 -17.17 16.09
C GLU A 239 -10.19 -15.92 16.77
N LYS A 240 -9.41 -15.01 17.36
CA LYS A 240 -9.94 -13.88 18.15
C LYS A 240 -9.52 -12.47 17.69
N SER A 241 -8.83 -12.35 16.56
CA SER A 241 -8.48 -11.07 15.94
C SER A 241 -8.86 -11.01 14.45
N ARG A 242 -9.99 -11.60 14.07
CA ARG A 242 -10.57 -11.32 12.75
C ARG A 242 -11.09 -9.89 12.75
N SER A 243 -10.51 -9.05 11.87
CA SER A 243 -11.11 -7.80 11.43
C SER A 243 -12.59 -8.02 11.07
N PRO A 244 -13.53 -7.14 11.48
CA PRO A 244 -14.96 -7.26 11.16
C PRO A 244 -15.25 -7.34 9.66
N VAL A 245 -14.33 -6.90 8.80
CA VAL A 245 -14.44 -6.95 7.33
C VAL A 245 -14.42 -8.39 6.80
N LEU A 246 -13.76 -9.33 7.50
CA LEU A 246 -13.72 -10.74 7.07
C LEU A 246 -14.88 -11.60 7.60
N SER A 247 -15.73 -11.04 8.46
CA SER A 247 -16.84 -11.80 9.10
C SER A 247 -18.17 -11.69 8.34
N SER A 248 -18.29 -10.76 7.38
CA SER A 248 -19.52 -10.54 6.59
C SER A 248 -19.59 -11.36 5.30
N LEU A 249 -18.53 -12.09 4.92
CA LEU A 249 -18.49 -12.94 3.73
C LEU A 249 -18.74 -14.41 4.11
N HIS A 250 -20.01 -14.74 4.37
CA HIS A 250 -20.50 -16.12 4.41
C HIS A 250 -20.43 -16.70 2.98
N ILE A 251 -19.31 -17.36 2.64
CA ILE A 251 -19.21 -18.15 1.40
C ILE A 251 -20.03 -19.44 1.58
N ASN A 252 -21.28 -19.42 1.14
CA ASN A 252 -22.03 -20.63 0.83
C ASN A 252 -21.51 -21.21 -0.48
N HIS A 253 -20.53 -22.12 -0.40
CA HIS A 253 -20.31 -23.09 -1.48
C HIS A 253 -19.76 -24.42 -0.95
N LEU A 254 -20.66 -25.25 -0.42
CA LEU A 254 -20.51 -26.69 -0.50
C LEU A 254 -21.15 -27.15 -1.81
N GLY A 255 -20.33 -27.35 -2.83
CA GLY A 255 -20.73 -28.07 -4.03
C GLY A 255 -20.82 -29.57 -3.74
N GLU A 256 -22.03 -30.10 -3.62
CA GLU A 256 -22.26 -31.53 -3.82
C GLU A 256 -22.08 -31.86 -5.32
N ARG A 257 -21.06 -32.66 -5.64
CA ARG A 257 -20.99 -33.36 -6.93
C ARG A 257 -21.98 -34.53 -6.92
N ARG A 258 -22.72 -34.70 -8.03
CA ARG A 258 -23.11 -36.03 -8.53
C ARG A 258 -22.82 -36.16 -10.03
N PRO A 259 -22.42 -37.34 -10.53
CA PRO A 259 -21.98 -37.54 -11.91
C PRO A 259 -23.06 -38.12 -12.84
N ASN A 260 -22.79 -37.99 -14.15
CA ASN A 260 -23.39 -38.63 -15.33
C ASN A 260 -24.74 -38.12 -15.83
N GLU A 261 -24.75 -37.54 -17.05
CA GLU A 261 -25.28 -38.21 -18.24
C GLU A 261 -24.92 -37.45 -19.54
N SER A 262 -24.73 -38.22 -20.61
CA SER A 262 -24.20 -37.90 -21.94
C SER A 262 -25.21 -37.25 -22.90
N LEU A 263 -24.68 -36.73 -24.04
CA LEU A 263 -25.25 -36.56 -25.40
C LEU A 263 -25.10 -35.11 -25.88
N GLY A 264 -24.61 -34.76 -27.07
CA GLY A 264 -24.17 -35.50 -28.24
C GLY A 264 -23.80 -34.47 -29.33
N VAL A 265 -22.77 -34.78 -30.13
CA VAL A 265 -22.28 -33.99 -31.26
C VAL A 265 -23.28 -34.05 -32.42
N ARG A 266 -23.61 -32.90 -33.05
CA ARG A 266 -24.10 -32.87 -34.45
C ARG A 266 -23.46 -31.74 -35.24
N PHE A 267 -22.73 -32.15 -36.28
CA PHE A 267 -22.30 -31.35 -37.41
C PHE A 267 -23.48 -31.06 -38.35
N TYR A 268 -23.57 -29.85 -38.88
CA TYR A 268 -24.22 -29.60 -40.17
C TYR A 268 -23.34 -28.71 -41.05
N HIS A 269 -22.85 -29.31 -42.14
CA HIS A 269 -22.32 -28.64 -43.32
C HIS A 269 -23.46 -27.97 -44.11
N LYS A 270 -23.23 -26.75 -44.59
CA LYS A 270 -23.64 -26.29 -45.93
C LYS A 270 -22.62 -25.28 -46.46
N ARG A 271 -21.95 -25.63 -47.57
CA ARG A 271 -21.23 -24.69 -48.46
C ARG A 271 -22.21 -24.13 -49.54
N PRO A 272 -21.76 -23.41 -50.60
CA PRO A 272 -21.87 -21.96 -50.72
C PRO A 272 -22.67 -21.54 -51.96
N GLN A 273 -23.00 -20.26 -52.13
CA GLN A 273 -23.18 -19.68 -53.47
C GLN A 273 -22.65 -18.24 -53.48
N CYS A 274 -21.68 -18.01 -54.38
CA CYS A 274 -21.39 -16.71 -54.96
C CYS A 274 -22.42 -16.42 -56.06
N ASN A 275 -22.82 -15.16 -56.17
CA ASN A 275 -22.79 -14.35 -57.38
C ASN A 275 -22.76 -12.88 -56.96
#